data_AF-A0A5Q3LD19-F1
#
_entry.id   AF-A0A5Q3LD19-F1
#
_cell.length_a   1.000
_cell.length_b   1.000
_cell.length_c   1.000
_cell.angle_alpha   90.00
_cell.angle_beta   90.00
_cell.angle_gamma   90.00
#
_symmetry.space_group_name_H-M   'P 1'
#
loop_
_entity.id
_entity.type
_entity.pdbx_description
1 polymer ?
#
loop_
_entity_poly.entity_id
_entity_poly.type
_entity_poly.pdbx_seq_one_letter_code
_entity_poly.pdbx_strand_id
1 'polypeptide(L)'
;MIPQLLKSRWRAVLLLGLFWVGVSLTTPAAAQVLNPNISLQLPTYRFFTVQTNVVVPDSGGAYLGGIRRSSNGSTAFHPSMLGPGVRGRGQNRQAGGMQVEATIIDHQELDRQLLAETNDREMPEKEARSLKMQATRSSSESLTSVSAIEAKIAAEAKEKQQKAWQDYQRGLAALDQGKPKVAKIYWQMALRRAEGTLKNQIQRELASLAATTIPNPN
;
A
#
# COMPACT_ATOMS: atom_id res chain seq x y z
N MET A 1 -44.22 68.88 71.50
CA MET A 1 -42.96 69.58 71.85
C MET A 1 -41.84 69.01 70.99
N ILE A 2 -40.97 69.91 70.51
CA ILE A 2 -39.71 69.73 69.75
C ILE A 2 -38.63 69.11 70.71
N PRO A 3 -37.44 68.54 70.34
CA PRO A 3 -36.64 68.53 69.08
C PRO A 3 -36.23 67.11 68.59
N GLN A 4 -35.23 66.84 67.73
CA GLN A 4 -34.65 67.39 66.46
C GLN A 4 -33.34 66.61 66.16
N LEU A 5 -32.97 66.43 64.87
CA LEU A 5 -31.58 66.46 64.31
C LEU A 5 -30.51 65.47 64.89
N LEU A 6 -29.36 65.15 64.26
CA LEU A 6 -28.84 65.16 62.88
C LEU A 6 -27.39 64.59 62.93
N LYS A 7 -26.95 63.78 61.94
CA LYS A 7 -25.57 63.24 61.79
C LYS A 7 -25.17 62.23 62.93
N SER A 8 -24.21 61.32 62.77
CA SER A 8 -22.96 61.43 62.02
C SER A 8 -22.47 60.14 61.36
N ARG A 9 -21.55 60.32 60.40
CA ARG A 9 -20.88 59.31 59.58
C ARG A 9 -19.57 58.84 60.22
N TRP A 10 -19.19 57.61 59.90
CA TRP A 10 -17.80 57.10 59.81
C TRP A 10 -16.97 56.99 61.11
N ARG A 11 -16.55 55.75 61.44
CA ARG A 11 -15.14 55.30 61.60
C ARG A 11 -15.04 53.98 62.37
N ALA A 12 -14.65 52.89 61.67
CA ALA A 12 -14.02 51.70 62.25
C ALA A 12 -13.39 50.84 61.14
N VAL A 13 -12.40 51.40 60.43
CA VAL A 13 -11.51 50.63 59.54
C VAL A 13 -10.17 50.48 60.24
N LEU A 14 -9.87 49.28 60.72
CA LEU A 14 -8.58 48.72 61.17
C LEU A 14 -8.87 47.23 61.45
N LEU A 15 -8.07 46.22 61.16
CA LEU A 15 -6.97 45.91 60.24
C LEU A 15 -6.64 44.43 60.56
N LEU A 16 -6.05 43.67 59.63
CA LEU A 16 -5.24 42.46 59.89
C LEU A 16 -5.88 41.28 60.67
N GLY A 17 -6.53 40.38 59.92
CA GLY A 17 -6.81 39.00 60.33
C GLY A 17 -6.26 38.00 59.31
N LEU A 18 -4.96 37.68 59.41
CA LEU A 18 -4.25 36.79 58.50
C LEU A 18 -3.97 35.45 59.20
N PHE A 19 -4.80 34.44 58.99
CA PHE A 19 -4.45 33.05 59.33
C PHE A 19 -5.30 32.00 58.57
N TRP A 20 -4.61 31.14 57.83
CA TRP A 20 -5.00 29.77 57.42
C TRP A 20 -6.42 29.51 56.88
N VAL A 21 -6.54 29.50 55.55
CA VAL A 21 -7.58 28.71 54.85
C VAL A 21 -6.94 27.43 54.31
N GLY A 22 -7.26 26.29 54.92
CA GLY A 22 -6.81 24.97 54.49
C GLY A 22 -7.98 23.99 54.40
N VAL A 23 -8.66 23.95 53.26
CA VAL A 23 -9.55 22.83 52.87
C VAL A 23 -9.40 22.58 51.37
N SER A 24 -8.60 21.58 51.00
CA SER A 24 -8.47 21.12 49.62
C SER A 24 -9.64 20.21 49.25
N LEU A 25 -10.60 20.74 48.48
CA LEU A 25 -11.61 19.92 47.80
C LEU A 25 -11.17 19.59 46.37
N THR A 26 -10.37 18.54 46.25
CA THR A 26 -10.12 17.86 44.97
C THR A 26 -11.32 16.99 44.61
N THR A 27 -12.07 17.37 43.58
CA THR A 27 -13.02 16.47 42.90
C THR A 27 -12.44 16.00 41.56
N PRO A 28 -12.22 14.68 41.37
CA PRO A 28 -11.75 14.17 40.10
C PRO A 28 -12.92 14.12 39.10
N ALA A 29 -12.99 15.10 38.20
CA ALA A 29 -13.84 15.03 37.02
C ALA A 29 -13.27 13.95 36.07
N ALA A 30 -13.79 12.73 36.19
CA ALA A 30 -13.30 11.59 35.42
C ALA A 30 -13.54 11.75 33.92
N ALA A 31 -12.43 11.73 33.17
CA ALA A 31 -12.32 11.16 31.82
C ALA A 31 -13.46 11.45 30.82
N GLN A 32 -13.45 12.63 30.21
CA GLN A 32 -13.81 12.72 28.79
C GLN A 32 -12.61 12.27 27.93
N VAL A 33 -12.31 10.97 27.96
CA VAL A 33 -11.53 10.34 26.89
C VAL A 33 -12.46 10.24 25.69
N LEU A 34 -12.57 11.35 24.95
CA LEU A 34 -13.11 11.32 23.59
C LEU A 34 -12.24 10.33 22.81
N ASN A 35 -12.87 9.25 22.34
CA ASN A 35 -12.21 8.22 21.53
C ASN A 35 -11.33 8.91 20.47
N PRO A 36 -10.00 8.67 20.44
CA PRO A 36 -9.28 8.96 19.21
C PRO A 36 -9.97 8.12 18.14
N ASN A 37 -10.53 8.79 17.14
CA ASN A 37 -11.06 8.10 15.97
C ASN A 37 -9.85 7.53 15.23
N ILE A 38 -9.44 6.31 15.60
CA ILE A 38 -8.35 5.58 14.97
C ILE A 38 -8.86 5.17 13.58
N SER A 39 -8.83 6.12 12.65
CA SER A 39 -9.12 5.87 11.25
C SER A 39 -8.06 4.91 10.73
N LEU A 40 -8.40 3.63 10.66
CA LEU A 40 -7.60 2.61 10.00
C LEU A 40 -7.53 2.97 8.51
N GLN A 41 -6.49 3.72 8.14
CA GLN A 41 -6.25 4.13 6.76
C GLN A 41 -5.78 2.91 5.97
N LEU A 42 -6.74 2.18 5.42
CA LEU A 42 -6.47 1.10 4.47
C LEU A 42 -6.06 1.70 3.12
N PRO A 43 -5.00 1.19 2.47
CA PRO A 43 -4.62 1.64 1.14
C PRO A 43 -5.74 1.35 0.14
N THR A 44 -6.34 2.42 -0.39
CA THR A 44 -7.44 2.33 -1.36
C THR A 44 -6.87 2.30 -2.77
N TYR A 45 -6.71 1.10 -3.33
CA TYR A 45 -6.27 0.93 -4.71
C TYR A 45 -7.39 1.26 -5.71
N ARG A 46 -7.03 1.89 -6.83
CA ARG A 46 -7.93 2.18 -7.95
C ARG A 46 -7.25 1.71 -9.23
N PHE A 47 -7.73 0.62 -9.81
CA PHE A 47 -7.24 0.10 -11.07
C PHE A 47 -8.21 0.47 -12.21
N PHE A 48 -7.65 0.64 -13.41
CA PHE A 48 -8.37 0.70 -14.67
C PHE A 48 -7.68 -0.30 -15.60
N THR A 49 -8.45 -1.21 -16.16
CA THR A 49 -7.93 -2.34 -16.95
C THR A 49 -8.79 -2.48 -18.19
N VAL A 50 -8.14 -2.63 -19.35
CA VAL A 50 -8.79 -2.96 -20.62
C VAL A 50 -8.18 -4.27 -21.08
N GLN A 51 -9.02 -5.29 -21.27
CA GLN A 51 -8.63 -6.61 -21.76
C GLN A 51 -9.38 -6.88 -23.07
N THR A 52 -8.73 -6.56 -24.17
CA THR A 52 -9.30 -6.63 -25.53
C THR A 52 -8.22 -7.06 -26.51
N ASN A 53 -8.59 -7.86 -27.51
CA ASN A 53 -7.71 -8.14 -28.64
C ASN A 53 -7.89 -7.04 -29.70
N VAL A 54 -6.79 -6.51 -30.21
CA VAL A 54 -6.78 -5.54 -31.32
C VAL A 54 -5.76 -5.96 -32.37
N VAL A 55 -6.07 -5.68 -33.63
CA VAL A 55 -5.10 -5.76 -34.73
C VAL A 55 -4.48 -4.38 -34.88
N VAL A 56 -3.16 -4.30 -34.77
CA VAL A 56 -2.38 -3.07 -34.87
C VAL A 56 -1.48 -3.20 -36.10
N PRO A 57 -1.41 -2.19 -37.00
CA PRO A 57 -0.43 -2.20 -38.08
C PRO A 57 0.99 -2.05 -37.53
N ASP A 58 1.98 -2.56 -38.28
CA ASP A 58 3.39 -2.42 -37.92
C ASP A 58 3.81 -0.94 -37.90
N SER A 59 4.61 -0.57 -36.89
CA SER A 59 4.95 0.81 -36.52
C SER A 59 3.73 1.73 -36.33
N GLY A 60 2.59 1.13 -35.95
CA GLY A 60 1.31 1.80 -35.76
C GLY A 60 0.77 1.69 -34.34
N GLY A 61 -0.22 2.53 -34.05
CA GLY A 61 -0.90 2.57 -32.75
C GLY A 61 -2.40 2.30 -32.86
N ALA A 62 -2.94 1.59 -31.86
CA ALA A 62 -4.37 1.42 -31.66
C ALA A 62 -4.81 2.01 -30.31
N TYR A 63 -5.86 2.83 -30.33
CA TYR A 63 -6.48 3.35 -29.11
C TYR A 63 -7.41 2.31 -28.50
N LEU A 64 -7.07 1.82 -27.31
CA LEU A 64 -7.84 0.78 -26.60
C LEU A 64 -9.04 1.34 -25.82
N GLY A 65 -9.18 2.66 -25.77
CA GLY A 65 -10.25 3.34 -25.04
C GLY A 65 -9.76 4.06 -23.78
N GLY A 66 -10.70 4.50 -22.97
CA GLY A 66 -10.39 5.32 -21.80
C GLY A 66 -11.62 5.70 -20.99
N ILE A 67 -11.37 6.29 -19.82
CA ILE A 67 -12.38 6.83 -18.92
C ILE A 67 -12.36 8.35 -18.96
N ARG A 68 -13.53 8.97 -19.04
CA ARG A 68 -13.74 10.41 -18.83
C ARG A 68 -14.82 10.56 -17.77
N ARG A 69 -14.46 11.03 -16.58
CA ARG A 69 -15.38 11.29 -15.47
C ARG A 69 -15.38 12.76 -15.09
N SER A 70 -16.56 13.33 -14.88
CA SER A 70 -16.73 14.66 -14.31
C SER A 70 -17.70 14.58 -13.13
N SER A 71 -17.39 15.25 -12.02
CA SER A 71 -18.36 15.54 -10.96
C SER A 71 -18.53 17.05 -10.79
N ASN A 72 -19.63 17.48 -10.17
CA ASN A 72 -19.95 18.88 -9.90
C ASN A 72 -20.86 19.00 -8.65
N GLY A 73 -21.00 20.20 -8.10
CA GLY A 73 -21.99 20.61 -7.08
C GLY A 73 -22.12 22.15 -7.03
N SER A 74 -22.70 22.75 -5.98
CA SER A 74 -22.62 24.20 -5.66
C SER A 74 -22.78 24.60 -4.16
N THR A 75 -21.76 25.13 -3.44
CA THR A 75 -21.68 25.42 -1.97
C THR A 75 -21.85 26.89 -1.68
N ALA A 76 -22.66 27.21 -0.67
CA ALA A 76 -22.73 28.51 -0.02
C ALA A 76 -23.56 28.35 1.25
N PHE A 77 -23.09 28.77 2.43
CA PHE A 77 -23.87 28.70 3.67
C PHE A 77 -24.32 30.12 4.04
N HIS A 78 -25.56 30.48 3.71
CA HIS A 78 -26.14 31.80 4.01
C HIS A 78 -27.00 31.77 5.30
N PRO A 79 -26.99 32.85 6.11
CA PRO A 79 -28.00 33.07 7.15
C PRO A 79 -29.38 33.26 6.53
N SER A 80 -30.42 32.70 7.17
CA SER A 80 -31.81 32.65 6.66
C SER A 80 -32.39 34.01 6.21
N MET A 81 -31.90 35.12 6.76
CA MET A 81 -32.44 36.46 6.55
C MET A 81 -31.78 37.27 5.42
N LEU A 82 -30.60 36.85 4.91
CA LEU A 82 -29.79 37.64 3.95
C LEU A 82 -29.57 36.98 2.58
N GLY A 83 -30.21 35.83 2.33
CA GLY A 83 -30.18 35.16 1.04
C GLY A 83 -30.43 33.65 1.13
N PRO A 84 -30.50 32.94 -0.01
CA PRO A 84 -30.84 31.52 -0.02
C PRO A 84 -29.78 30.68 0.70
N GLY A 85 -30.21 30.03 1.79
CA GLY A 85 -29.43 29.38 2.86
C GLY A 85 -28.22 28.51 2.48
N VAL A 86 -28.23 27.23 2.86
CA VAL A 86 -27.10 26.30 2.66
C VAL A 86 -27.15 25.62 1.28
N ARG A 87 -25.99 25.46 0.65
CA ARG A 87 -25.75 24.84 -0.67
C ARG A 87 -24.45 23.98 -0.56
N GLY A 88 -24.17 22.97 -1.42
CA GLY A 88 -22.92 22.12 -1.43
C GLY A 88 -22.15 21.89 -2.78
N ARG A 89 -20.85 22.27 -2.97
CA ARG A 89 -20.02 22.13 -4.23
C ARG A 89 -18.90 21.09 -4.19
N GLY A 90 -18.61 20.60 -5.40
CA GLY A 90 -17.25 20.43 -5.92
C GLY A 90 -17.24 20.69 -7.43
N GLN A 91 -16.09 20.60 -8.08
CA GLN A 91 -16.01 20.13 -9.46
C GLN A 91 -14.78 19.23 -9.57
N ASN A 92 -14.94 18.09 -10.23
CA ASN A 92 -13.84 17.18 -10.54
C ASN A 92 -13.93 16.85 -12.03
N ARG A 93 -12.79 16.75 -12.72
CA ARG A 93 -12.69 16.28 -14.11
C ARG A 93 -11.45 15.41 -14.19
N GLN A 94 -11.61 14.18 -14.67
CA GLN A 94 -10.51 13.26 -14.87
C GLN A 94 -10.70 12.49 -16.16
N ALA A 95 -9.67 12.52 -17.00
CA ALA A 95 -9.54 11.67 -18.16
C ALA A 95 -8.38 10.68 -17.93
N GLY A 96 -8.47 9.52 -18.55
CA GLY A 96 -7.38 8.55 -18.68
C GLY A 96 -7.65 7.69 -19.92
N GLY A 97 -6.62 7.34 -20.68
CA GLY A 97 -6.73 6.53 -21.88
C GLY A 97 -5.61 5.52 -21.96
N MET A 98 -5.82 4.47 -22.75
CA MET A 98 -4.82 3.44 -23.01
C MET A 98 -4.66 3.28 -24.52
N GLN A 99 -3.41 3.21 -24.97
CA GLN A 99 -3.03 2.96 -26.35
C GLN A 99 -2.00 1.84 -26.36
N VAL A 100 -1.99 1.05 -27.44
CA VAL A 100 -0.95 0.06 -27.71
C VAL A 100 -0.31 0.40 -29.05
N GLU A 101 1.01 0.33 -29.07
CA GLU A 101 1.85 0.52 -30.25
C GLU A 101 2.60 -0.79 -30.47
N ALA A 102 2.77 -1.17 -31.74
CA ALA A 102 3.43 -2.41 -32.11
C ALA A 102 4.48 -2.13 -33.20
N THR A 103 5.69 -2.62 -33.00
CA THR A 103 6.80 -2.55 -33.96
C THR A 103 7.34 -3.95 -34.15
N ILE A 104 7.37 -4.42 -35.39
CA ILE A 104 7.99 -5.68 -35.78
C ILE A 104 9.47 -5.41 -36.01
N ILE A 105 10.33 -6.17 -35.34
CA ILE A 105 11.79 -6.03 -35.46
C ILE A 105 12.30 -7.11 -36.42
N ASP A 106 12.77 -6.69 -37.59
CA ASP A 106 13.56 -7.57 -38.47
C ASP A 106 15.03 -7.54 -38.04
N HIS A 107 15.45 -8.62 -37.38
CA HIS A 107 16.83 -8.80 -36.93
C HIS A 107 17.83 -8.87 -38.08
N GLN A 108 17.45 -9.38 -39.26
CA GLN A 108 18.39 -9.48 -40.39
C GLN A 108 18.70 -8.09 -40.98
N GLU A 109 17.69 -7.23 -41.05
CA GLU A 109 17.86 -5.87 -41.55
C GLU A 109 18.59 -5.00 -40.52
N LEU A 110 18.33 -5.16 -39.22
CA LEU A 110 19.14 -4.55 -38.17
C LEU A 110 20.60 -5.01 -38.22
N ASP A 111 20.87 -6.31 -38.37
CA ASP A 111 22.24 -6.83 -38.47
C ASP A 111 22.96 -6.26 -39.70
N ARG A 112 22.28 -6.12 -40.86
CA ARG A 112 22.84 -5.44 -42.04
C ARG A 112 23.12 -3.97 -41.80
N GLN A 113 22.21 -3.24 -41.14
CA GLN A 113 22.37 -1.83 -40.84
C GLN A 113 23.50 -1.59 -39.83
N LEU A 114 23.61 -2.42 -38.80
CA LEU A 114 24.73 -2.40 -37.86
C LEU A 114 26.05 -2.74 -38.55
N LEU A 115 26.09 -3.75 -39.43
CA LEU A 115 27.28 -4.08 -40.21
C LEU A 115 27.71 -2.92 -41.12
N ALA A 116 26.76 -2.31 -41.84
CA ALA A 116 27.01 -1.12 -42.66
C ALA A 116 27.53 0.05 -41.82
N GLU A 117 26.88 0.36 -40.71
CA GLU A 117 27.29 1.43 -39.78
C GLU A 117 28.68 1.16 -39.17
N THR A 118 29.04 -0.11 -38.91
CA THR A 118 30.41 -0.46 -38.47
C THR A 118 31.46 -0.42 -39.58
N ASN A 119 31.07 -0.62 -40.85
CA ASN A 119 31.99 -0.47 -41.99
C ASN A 119 32.24 1.02 -42.28
N ASP A 120 31.21 1.87 -42.19
CA ASP A 120 31.34 3.31 -42.33
C ASP A 120 32.08 3.94 -41.14
N ARG A 121 31.93 3.36 -39.94
CA ARG A 121 32.77 3.66 -38.77
C ARG A 121 34.05 2.83 -38.77
N GLU A 122 34.94 3.10 -39.72
CA GLU A 122 36.37 2.75 -39.58
C GLU A 122 36.98 3.50 -38.38
N MET A 123 36.73 2.99 -37.18
CA MET A 123 37.30 3.47 -35.94
C MET A 123 38.83 3.36 -36.02
N PRO A 124 39.60 4.42 -35.72
CA PRO A 124 41.05 4.33 -35.69
C PRO A 124 41.47 3.22 -34.71
N GLU A 125 42.39 2.35 -35.13
CA GLU A 125 42.65 1.07 -34.45
C GLU A 125 42.90 1.19 -32.94
N LYS A 126 43.46 2.32 -32.49
CA LYS A 126 43.71 2.65 -31.08
C LYS A 126 42.42 2.82 -30.27
N GLU A 127 41.40 3.42 -30.87
CA GLU A 127 40.07 3.64 -30.29
C GLU A 127 39.22 2.37 -30.35
N ALA A 128 39.31 1.61 -31.45
CA ALA A 128 38.73 0.27 -31.51
C ALA A 128 39.32 -0.66 -30.42
N ARG A 129 40.63 -0.59 -30.16
CA ARG A 129 41.30 -1.34 -29.08
C ARG A 129 40.88 -0.85 -27.69
N SER A 130 40.74 0.46 -27.44
CA SER A 130 40.29 0.97 -26.14
C SER A 130 38.82 0.64 -25.88
N LEU A 131 37.94 0.81 -26.87
CA LEU A 131 36.54 0.41 -26.79
C LEU A 131 36.38 -1.11 -26.62
N LYS A 132 37.20 -1.93 -27.28
CA LYS A 132 37.21 -3.39 -27.08
C LYS A 132 37.68 -3.77 -25.67
N MET A 133 38.72 -3.11 -25.14
CA MET A 133 39.15 -3.26 -23.73
C MET A 133 38.09 -2.77 -22.74
N GLN A 134 37.33 -1.73 -23.08
CA GLN A 134 36.27 -1.20 -22.25
C GLN A 134 35.06 -2.14 -22.29
N ALA A 135 34.66 -2.64 -23.45
CA ALA A 135 33.61 -3.62 -23.62
C ALA A 135 33.93 -4.95 -22.90
N THR A 136 35.18 -5.43 -22.91
CA THR A 136 35.57 -6.61 -22.11
C THR A 136 35.62 -6.35 -20.60
N ARG A 137 35.75 -5.10 -20.16
CA ARG A 137 35.55 -4.70 -18.76
C ARG A 137 34.06 -4.59 -18.42
N SER A 138 33.25 -3.97 -19.27
CA SER A 138 31.80 -3.87 -19.11
C SER A 138 31.11 -5.23 -19.17
N SER A 139 31.58 -6.18 -19.99
CA SER A 139 31.06 -7.55 -20.01
C SER A 139 31.41 -8.37 -18.76
N SER A 140 32.33 -7.88 -17.91
CA SER A 140 32.58 -8.49 -16.59
C SER A 140 31.50 -8.08 -15.56
N GLU A 141 30.73 -7.02 -15.84
CA GLU A 141 29.47 -6.69 -15.13
C GLU A 141 28.30 -7.54 -15.66
N SER A 142 28.54 -8.86 -15.69
CA SER A 142 27.60 -9.99 -15.84
C SER A 142 26.28 -9.72 -16.58
N LEU A 143 26.30 -9.86 -17.91
CA LEU A 143 25.18 -10.52 -18.58
C LEU A 143 25.16 -11.96 -18.07
N THR A 144 24.32 -12.21 -17.06
CA THR A 144 24.20 -13.52 -16.44
C THR A 144 23.70 -14.48 -17.51
N SER A 145 24.47 -15.52 -17.85
CA SER A 145 24.09 -16.46 -18.91
C SER A 145 22.72 -17.07 -18.59
N VAL A 146 21.94 -17.43 -19.62
CA VAL A 146 20.61 -18.03 -19.43
C VAL A 146 20.69 -19.24 -18.47
N SER A 147 21.72 -20.07 -18.62
CA SER A 147 22.02 -21.19 -17.72
C SER A 147 22.27 -20.79 -16.26
N ALA A 148 22.88 -19.63 -16.00
CA ALA A 148 23.11 -19.11 -14.64
C ALA A 148 21.84 -18.45 -14.07
N ILE A 149 20.99 -17.85 -14.90
CA ILE A 149 19.65 -17.37 -14.51
C ILE A 149 18.76 -18.58 -14.14
N GLU A 150 18.73 -19.62 -14.97
CA GLU A 150 18.01 -20.87 -14.71
C GLU A 150 18.51 -21.55 -13.44
N ALA A 151 19.84 -21.65 -13.25
CA ALA A 151 20.43 -22.20 -12.02
C ALA A 151 20.00 -21.41 -10.77
N LYS A 152 19.94 -20.08 -10.85
CA LYS A 152 19.45 -19.22 -9.77
C LYS A 152 17.96 -19.43 -9.49
N ILE A 153 17.11 -19.44 -10.51
CA ILE A 153 15.67 -19.70 -10.37
C ILE A 153 15.43 -21.09 -9.77
N ALA A 154 16.16 -22.11 -10.22
CA ALA A 154 16.10 -23.46 -9.68
C ALA A 154 16.58 -23.56 -8.22
N ALA A 155 17.60 -22.79 -7.83
CA ALA A 155 18.05 -22.69 -6.44
C ALA A 155 16.99 -22.01 -5.56
N GLU A 156 16.44 -20.87 -5.99
CA GLU A 156 15.37 -20.17 -5.28
C GLU A 156 14.10 -21.03 -5.14
N ALA A 157 13.74 -21.80 -6.17
CA ALA A 157 12.61 -22.73 -6.13
C ALA A 157 12.84 -23.86 -5.10
N LYS A 158 14.05 -24.45 -5.07
CA LYS A 158 14.44 -25.45 -4.06
C LYS A 158 14.35 -24.87 -2.64
N GLU A 159 14.84 -23.66 -2.41
CA GLU A 159 14.72 -22.99 -1.11
C GLU A 159 13.26 -22.73 -0.70
N LYS A 160 12.42 -22.25 -1.62
CA LYS A 160 10.99 -22.01 -1.36
C LYS A 160 10.29 -23.30 -0.96
N GLN A 161 10.55 -24.40 -1.66
CA GLN A 161 9.98 -25.71 -1.36
C GLN A 161 10.50 -26.30 -0.03
N GLN A 162 11.80 -26.13 0.30
CA GLN A 162 12.37 -26.51 1.60
C GLN A 162 11.70 -25.74 2.75
N LYS A 163 11.55 -24.41 2.62
CA LYS A 163 10.87 -23.56 3.60
C LYS A 163 9.39 -23.95 3.75
N ALA A 164 8.71 -24.28 2.66
CA ALA A 164 7.33 -24.79 2.69
C ALA A 164 7.20 -26.09 3.48
N TRP A 165 8.15 -27.03 3.31
CA TRP A 165 8.17 -28.29 4.06
C TRP A 165 8.47 -28.07 5.55
N GLN A 166 9.38 -27.15 5.90
CA GLN A 166 9.65 -26.78 7.30
C GLN A 166 8.41 -26.16 7.98
N ASP A 167 7.69 -25.27 7.30
CA ASP A 167 6.45 -24.70 7.80
C ASP A 167 5.36 -25.79 7.96
N TYR A 168 5.27 -26.74 7.03
CA TYR A 168 4.35 -27.88 7.13
C TYR A 168 4.64 -28.74 8.38
N GLN A 169 5.90 -29.10 8.63
CA GLN A 169 6.32 -29.85 9.82
C GLN A 169 6.03 -29.09 11.13
N ARG A 170 6.23 -27.77 11.16
CA ARG A 170 5.83 -26.93 12.31
C ARG A 170 4.33 -26.92 12.54
N GLY A 171 3.53 -27.03 11.48
CA GLY A 171 2.08 -27.17 11.58
C GLY A 171 1.66 -28.50 12.22
N LEU A 172 2.30 -29.61 11.82
CA LEU A 172 2.10 -30.93 12.45
C LEU A 172 2.45 -30.90 13.94
N ALA A 173 3.64 -30.42 14.30
CA ALA A 173 4.06 -30.31 15.71
C ALA A 173 3.16 -29.38 16.54
N ALA A 174 2.52 -28.36 15.93
CA ALA A 174 1.53 -27.53 16.60
C ALA A 174 0.17 -28.26 16.79
N LEU A 175 -0.18 -29.21 15.91
CA LEU A 175 -1.35 -30.05 16.06
C LEU A 175 -1.15 -31.07 17.19
N ASP A 176 0.01 -31.72 17.26
CA ASP A 176 0.39 -32.63 18.36
C ASP A 176 0.36 -31.94 19.74
N GLN A 177 0.71 -30.65 19.78
CA GLN A 177 0.59 -29.80 20.98
C GLN A 177 -0.84 -29.34 21.30
N GLY A 178 -1.86 -29.80 20.57
CA GLY A 178 -3.26 -29.40 20.76
C GLY A 178 -3.55 -27.94 20.37
N LYS A 179 -2.75 -27.34 19.47
CA LYS A 179 -2.87 -25.92 19.05
C LYS A 179 -3.33 -25.80 17.58
N PRO A 180 -4.57 -26.22 17.22
CA PRO A 180 -5.03 -26.28 15.83
C PRO A 180 -5.07 -24.90 15.15
N LYS A 181 -5.30 -23.81 15.91
CA LYS A 181 -5.22 -22.43 15.37
C LYS A 181 -3.80 -22.06 14.92
N VAL A 182 -2.77 -22.56 15.60
CA VAL A 182 -1.35 -22.33 15.25
C VAL A 182 -0.95 -23.20 14.07
N ALA A 183 -1.37 -24.48 14.07
CA ALA A 183 -1.19 -25.39 12.93
C ALA A 183 -1.73 -24.78 11.61
N LYS A 184 -2.95 -24.23 11.65
CA LYS A 184 -3.58 -23.51 10.53
C LYS A 184 -2.70 -22.37 9.97
N ILE A 185 -2.05 -21.58 10.83
CA ILE A 185 -1.18 -20.47 10.40
C ILE A 185 0.06 -21.00 9.67
N TYR A 186 0.73 -22.01 10.25
CA TYR A 186 1.89 -22.65 9.62
C TYR A 186 1.54 -23.29 8.27
N TRP A 187 0.40 -23.98 8.19
CA TRP A 187 -0.09 -24.55 6.93
C TRP A 187 -0.50 -23.50 5.91
N GLN A 188 -1.06 -22.35 6.31
CA GLN A 188 -1.29 -21.23 5.40
C GLN A 188 0.02 -20.61 4.88
N MET A 189 1.09 -20.57 5.69
CA MET A 189 2.42 -20.15 5.23
C MET A 189 3.04 -21.16 4.26
N ALA A 190 2.96 -22.45 4.59
CA ALA A 190 3.39 -23.53 3.71
C ALA A 190 2.64 -23.51 2.36
N LEU A 191 1.32 -23.32 2.38
CA LEU A 191 0.48 -23.28 1.17
C LEU A 191 0.85 -22.17 0.18
N ARG A 192 1.38 -21.04 0.68
CA ARG A 192 1.87 -19.92 -0.15
C ARG A 192 3.22 -20.20 -0.82
N ARG A 193 3.95 -21.22 -0.36
CA ARG A 193 5.32 -21.56 -0.79
C ARG A 193 5.42 -22.94 -1.44
N ALA A 194 4.46 -23.83 -1.17
CA ALA A 194 4.42 -25.20 -1.67
C ALA A 194 3.85 -25.28 -3.09
N GLU A 195 4.49 -26.09 -3.91
CA GLU A 195 4.03 -26.46 -5.25
C GLU A 195 3.71 -27.97 -5.35
N GLY A 196 2.97 -28.34 -6.40
CA GLY A 196 2.64 -29.73 -6.71
C GLY A 196 1.87 -30.48 -5.61
N THR A 197 2.31 -31.70 -5.33
CA THR A 197 1.62 -32.65 -4.43
C THR A 197 1.51 -32.15 -2.99
N LEU A 198 2.54 -31.48 -2.47
CA LEU A 198 2.57 -30.91 -1.11
C LEU A 198 1.45 -29.88 -0.92
N LYS A 199 1.21 -29.02 -1.92
CA LYS A 199 0.11 -28.05 -1.91
C LYS A 199 -1.26 -28.73 -1.76
N ASN A 200 -1.47 -29.81 -2.49
CA ASN A 200 -2.71 -30.59 -2.46
C ASN A 200 -2.88 -31.40 -1.16
N GLN A 201 -1.80 -31.73 -0.46
CA GLN A 201 -1.86 -32.31 0.89
C GLN A 201 -2.30 -31.25 1.91
N ILE A 202 -1.60 -30.11 1.95
CA ILE A 202 -1.89 -28.98 2.85
C ILE A 202 -3.34 -28.48 2.71
N GLN A 203 -3.87 -28.42 1.48
CA GLN A 203 -5.28 -28.02 1.26
C GLN A 203 -6.28 -29.01 1.87
N ARG A 204 -6.02 -30.32 1.80
CA ARG A 204 -6.90 -31.35 2.39
C ARG A 204 -6.88 -31.30 3.91
N GLU A 205 -5.73 -31.06 4.52
CA GLU A 205 -5.60 -30.93 5.98
C GLU A 205 -6.19 -29.62 6.52
N LEU A 206 -6.07 -28.52 5.77
CA LEU A 206 -6.79 -27.28 6.10
C LEU A 206 -8.32 -27.44 5.98
N ALA A 207 -8.80 -28.25 5.04
CA ALA A 207 -10.22 -28.56 4.90
C ALA A 207 -10.74 -29.46 6.04
N SER A 208 -9.99 -30.47 6.48
CA SER A 208 -10.39 -31.29 7.63
C SER A 208 -10.42 -30.49 8.93
N LEU A 209 -9.42 -29.64 9.20
CA LEU A 209 -9.47 -28.72 10.34
C LEU A 209 -10.65 -27.76 10.28
N ALA A 210 -11.03 -27.27 9.08
CA ALA A 210 -12.19 -26.41 8.92
C ALA A 210 -13.49 -27.15 9.26
N ALA A 211 -13.65 -28.40 8.79
CA ALA A 211 -14.81 -29.24 9.12
C ALA A 211 -14.93 -29.51 10.63
N THR A 212 -13.83 -29.84 11.31
CA THR A 212 -13.79 -30.04 12.78
C THR A 212 -14.07 -28.77 13.58
N THR A 213 -13.93 -27.57 12.97
CA THR A 213 -14.17 -26.29 13.65
C THR A 213 -15.64 -25.83 13.59
N ILE A 214 -16.49 -26.47 12.78
CA ILE A 214 -17.93 -26.19 12.76
C ILE A 214 -18.57 -26.91 13.95
N PRO A 215 -19.11 -26.20 14.98
CA PRO A 215 -19.87 -26.85 16.02
C PRO A 215 -21.14 -27.45 15.41
N ASN A 216 -21.37 -28.73 15.64
CA ASN A 216 -22.58 -29.42 15.21
C ASN A 216 -23.79 -28.75 15.90
N PRO A 217 -24.78 -28.20 15.15
CA PRO A 217 -25.94 -27.54 15.74
C PRO A 217 -26.95 -28.60 16.24
N ASN A 218 -26.73 -29.06 17.47
CA ASN A 218 -27.72 -29.75 18.30
C ASN A 218 -28.29 -28.77 19.33
#